data_AF-S9U1L1-F1
#
_entry.id   AF-S9U1L1-F1
#
_cell.length_a   1.000
_cell.length_b   1.000
_cell.length_c   1.000
_cell.angle_alpha   90.00
_cell.angle_beta   90.00
_cell.angle_gamma   90.00
#
_symmetry.space_group_name_H-M   'P 1'
#
loop_
_entity.id
_entity.type
_entity.pdbx_description
1 polymer ?
#
loop_
_entity_poly.entity_id
_entity_poly.type
_entity_poly.pdbx_seq_one_letter_code
_entity_poly.pdbx_strand_id
1 'polypeptide(L)'
;MSGHSSTFFGLHVEVPTGLNVIFLFILILLAGAMAGLILCVFSLDVNRLNGIIVQGPTTVDGVRAKKVLVVLERPHWLLITLLLWNDIALEMMPLLFNMMLNPFVSIVVSTGITLVFCEMLPQAVFIHHALAVVAFLCPFIQVLMWLSAPIAWPIGKLLDHLVGDKEAVFFRRRDLREVIRYQEVLHQKLRGRVSRSETGPLSLRDSGNDEGGEEDLTKEEITIMLNVLSLSENTAKDMLQLGIEDMYCLHEDTVITHEVVNTVAFQGYNFVLVYKDKKDPTNVTHALMAKALILLTFRNEEDKIQVKDVPLLPLERFDCDMFGIDVFDQLQRLSPTMAVIVERDPLANKEKVLGILSLSNVTEQLHQTAFKAEMDPESRSPMQTMLRSWKTSAASMTNQNWIIPGHRRQSRPPCAPGPQVNLHRAVTTVERAAVARL
;
A
#
# COMPACT_ATOMS: atom_id res chain seq x y z
N MET A 1 13.75 14.49 -73.71
CA MET A 1 13.77 13.13 -73.14
C MET A 1 15.16 12.90 -72.56
N SER A 2 15.37 13.32 -71.31
CA SER A 2 16.62 13.10 -70.58
C SER A 2 16.30 12.16 -69.42
N GLY A 3 16.55 10.87 -69.62
CA GLY A 3 16.41 9.87 -68.57
C GLY A 3 17.45 10.12 -67.49
N HIS A 4 17.01 10.51 -66.31
CA HIS A 4 17.84 10.43 -65.12
C HIS A 4 17.88 8.97 -64.66
N SER A 5 18.93 8.27 -65.10
CA SER A 5 19.31 6.95 -64.61
C SER A 5 19.68 7.08 -63.14
N SER A 6 18.73 6.81 -62.25
CA SER A 6 18.98 6.80 -60.82
C SER A 6 19.42 5.40 -60.40
N THR A 7 20.71 5.26 -60.12
CA THR A 7 21.34 4.02 -59.67
C THR A 7 21.00 3.74 -58.21
N PHE A 8 20.32 2.62 -57.96
CA PHE A 8 20.14 2.09 -56.60
C PHE A 8 21.39 1.25 -56.26
N PHE A 9 22.19 1.66 -55.27
CA PHE A 9 23.38 0.90 -54.83
C PHE A 9 24.40 0.56 -55.96
N GLY A 10 24.48 1.40 -57.00
CA GLY A 10 25.36 1.14 -58.16
C GLY A 10 24.86 0.04 -59.12
N LEU A 11 23.65 -0.49 -58.93
CA LEU A 11 22.99 -1.40 -59.86
C LEU A 11 21.99 -0.63 -60.73
N HIS A 12 22.09 -0.80 -62.06
CA HIS A 12 21.12 -0.29 -63.02
C HIS A 12 19.83 -1.11 -62.93
N VAL A 13 18.90 -0.66 -62.09
CA VAL A 13 17.53 -1.18 -62.07
C VAL A 13 16.60 -0.03 -62.41
N GLU A 14 16.10 -0.02 -63.65
CA GLU A 14 15.02 0.90 -64.06
C GLU A 14 13.71 0.42 -63.42
N VAL A 15 13.47 0.88 -62.19
CA VAL A 15 12.25 0.56 -61.47
C VAL A 15 11.11 1.43 -62.01
N PRO A 16 9.95 0.86 -62.42
CA PRO A 16 8.79 1.64 -62.83
C PRO A 16 8.34 2.58 -61.71
N THR A 17 7.94 3.81 -62.06
CA THR A 17 7.47 4.81 -61.08
C THR A 17 6.32 4.29 -60.21
N GLY A 18 5.45 3.44 -60.75
CA GLY A 18 4.39 2.78 -59.98
C GLY A 18 4.91 1.87 -58.87
N LEU A 19 6.02 1.15 -59.10
CA LEU A 19 6.62 0.29 -58.09
C LEU A 19 7.28 1.11 -56.97
N ASN A 20 7.87 2.27 -57.30
CA ASN A 20 8.38 3.21 -56.29
C ASN A 20 7.27 3.76 -55.39
N VAL A 21 6.09 4.09 -55.94
CA VAL A 21 4.94 4.54 -55.13
C VAL A 21 4.43 3.43 -54.20
N ILE A 22 4.37 2.18 -54.70
CA ILE A 22 3.98 1.03 -53.87
C ILE A 22 4.99 0.82 -52.73
N PHE A 23 6.28 0.89 -53.04
CA PHE A 23 7.35 0.76 -52.04
C PHE A 23 7.29 1.88 -51.01
N LEU A 24 7.01 3.11 -51.44
CA LEU A 24 6.81 4.28 -50.58
C LEU A 24 5.64 4.09 -49.62
N PHE A 25 4.50 3.60 -50.12
CA PHE A 25 3.33 3.33 -49.28
C PHE A 25 3.62 2.25 -48.23
N ILE A 26 4.34 1.18 -48.60
CA ILE A 26 4.78 0.13 -47.66
C ILE A 26 5.72 0.72 -46.60
N LEU A 27 6.66 1.58 -46.99
CA LEU A 27 7.58 2.26 -46.06
C LEU A 27 6.84 3.15 -45.07
N ILE A 28 5.83 3.91 -45.50
CA ILE A 28 5.01 4.75 -44.60
C ILE A 28 4.29 3.88 -43.56
N LEU A 29 3.65 2.79 -44.01
CA LEU A 29 2.94 1.89 -43.09
C LEU A 29 3.90 1.22 -42.11
N LEU A 30 5.06 0.78 -42.58
CA LEU A 30 6.09 0.16 -41.74
C LEU A 30 6.64 1.15 -40.71
N ALA A 31 7.03 2.36 -41.14
CA ALA A 31 7.54 3.41 -40.25
C ALA A 31 6.51 3.77 -39.17
N GLY A 32 5.25 4.00 -39.58
CA GLY A 32 4.20 4.30 -38.62
C GLY A 32 3.93 3.17 -37.63
N ALA A 33 3.89 1.92 -38.10
CA ALA A 33 3.71 0.77 -37.23
C ALA A 33 4.87 0.63 -36.22
N MET A 34 6.11 0.84 -36.65
CA MET A 34 7.29 0.79 -35.77
C MET A 34 7.27 1.90 -34.72
N ALA A 35 7.04 3.15 -35.12
CA ALA A 35 6.98 4.28 -34.21
C ALA A 35 5.90 4.13 -33.14
N GLY A 36 4.70 3.68 -33.54
CA GLY A 36 3.61 3.41 -32.60
C GLY A 36 3.93 2.23 -31.67
N LEU A 37 4.58 1.19 -32.20
CA LEU A 37 4.94 0.01 -31.42
C LEU A 37 6.05 0.28 -30.40
N ILE A 38 7.07 1.08 -30.76
CA ILE A 38 8.11 1.55 -29.83
C ILE A 38 7.43 2.16 -28.60
N LEU A 39 6.52 3.10 -28.81
CA LEU A 39 5.81 3.77 -27.72
C LEU A 39 4.98 2.79 -26.88
N CYS A 40 4.25 1.87 -27.51
CA CYS A 40 3.42 0.91 -26.79
C CYS A 40 4.23 -0.06 -25.96
N VAL A 41 5.32 -0.60 -26.51
CA VAL A 41 6.19 -1.53 -25.80
C VAL A 41 6.79 -0.87 -24.57
N PHE A 42 7.26 0.38 -24.66
CA PHE A 42 7.82 1.10 -23.50
C PHE A 42 6.78 1.60 -22.51
N SER A 43 5.53 1.75 -22.93
CA SER A 43 4.43 2.08 -22.01
C SER A 43 3.98 0.89 -21.15
N LEU A 44 4.40 -0.34 -21.47
CA LEU A 44 3.99 -1.55 -20.74
C LEU A 44 4.98 -1.85 -19.61
N ASP A 45 4.46 -1.97 -18.39
CA ASP A 45 5.23 -2.33 -17.20
C ASP A 45 5.16 -3.85 -16.96
N VAL A 46 6.34 -4.49 -16.89
CA VAL A 46 6.49 -5.93 -16.62
C VAL A 46 5.81 -6.34 -15.31
N ASN A 47 5.85 -5.50 -14.27
CA ASN A 47 5.21 -5.81 -12.99
C ASN A 47 3.69 -5.83 -13.09
N ARG A 48 3.11 -4.87 -13.82
CA ARG A 48 1.67 -4.83 -14.09
C ARG A 48 1.24 -6.03 -14.94
N LEU A 49 2.03 -6.41 -15.96
CA LEU A 49 1.75 -7.59 -16.78
C LEU A 49 1.78 -8.88 -15.94
N ASN A 50 2.76 -9.03 -15.05
CA ASN A 50 2.83 -10.16 -14.13
C ASN A 50 1.62 -10.19 -13.18
N GLY A 51 1.18 -9.04 -12.68
CA GLY A 51 -0.05 -8.92 -11.87
C GLY A 51 -1.29 -9.44 -12.61
N ILE A 52 -1.48 -9.03 -13.87
CA ILE A 52 -2.60 -9.47 -14.72
C ILE A 52 -2.58 -10.99 -14.94
N ILE A 53 -1.39 -11.58 -15.14
CA ILE A 53 -1.23 -13.03 -15.33
C ILE A 53 -1.59 -13.79 -14.05
N VAL A 54 -1.20 -13.30 -12.88
CA VAL A 54 -1.48 -13.94 -11.58
C VAL A 54 -2.97 -13.85 -11.22
N GLN A 55 -3.60 -12.69 -11.46
CA GLN A 55 -5.02 -12.48 -11.17
C GLN A 55 -5.95 -13.32 -12.06
N GLY A 56 -5.54 -13.62 -13.29
CA GLY A 56 -6.39 -14.34 -14.24
C GLY A 56 -5.62 -15.00 -15.38
N PRO A 57 -5.04 -16.19 -15.19
CA PRO A 57 -4.20 -16.85 -16.20
C PRO A 57 -4.98 -17.33 -17.44
N THR A 58 -6.30 -17.52 -17.32
CA THR A 58 -7.18 -17.98 -18.41
C THR A 58 -8.01 -16.87 -19.05
N THR A 59 -7.84 -15.61 -18.61
CA THR A 59 -8.53 -14.47 -19.23
C THR A 59 -7.88 -14.12 -20.57
N VAL A 60 -8.63 -13.46 -21.46
CA VAL A 60 -8.12 -13.00 -22.76
C VAL A 60 -6.89 -12.11 -22.57
N ASP A 61 -6.90 -11.26 -21.54
CA ASP A 61 -5.80 -10.34 -21.25
C ASP A 61 -4.61 -11.03 -20.57
N GLY A 62 -4.82 -12.07 -19.77
CA GLY A 62 -3.74 -12.92 -19.25
C GLY A 62 -2.97 -13.65 -20.35
N VAL A 63 -3.67 -14.19 -21.35
CA VAL A 63 -3.03 -14.84 -22.52
C VAL A 63 -2.25 -13.82 -23.36
N ARG A 64 -2.80 -12.62 -23.56
CA ARG A 64 -2.10 -11.52 -24.26
C ARG A 64 -0.85 -11.08 -23.49
N ALA A 65 -0.98 -10.84 -22.19
CA ALA A 65 0.13 -10.45 -21.32
C ALA A 65 1.27 -11.48 -21.36
N LYS A 66 0.94 -12.78 -21.34
CA LYS A 66 1.95 -13.85 -21.47
C LYS A 66 2.72 -13.79 -22.78
N LYS A 67 2.05 -13.57 -23.92
CA LYS A 67 2.73 -13.43 -25.23
C LYS A 67 3.65 -12.22 -25.25
N VAL A 68 3.17 -11.10 -24.72
CA VAL A 68 3.92 -9.84 -24.69
C VAL A 68 5.14 -9.96 -23.77
N LEU A 69 5.00 -10.61 -22.62
CA LEU A 69 6.08 -10.82 -21.65
C LEU A 69 7.29 -11.53 -22.27
N VAL A 70 7.07 -12.55 -23.09
CA VAL A 70 8.15 -13.27 -23.80
C VAL A 70 9.03 -12.33 -24.63
N VAL A 71 8.44 -11.29 -25.22
CA VAL A 71 9.17 -10.31 -26.03
C VAL A 71 9.87 -9.27 -25.14
N LEU A 72 9.27 -8.90 -24.01
CA LEU A 72 9.87 -7.96 -23.04
C LEU A 72 10.97 -8.57 -22.16
N GLU A 73 11.17 -9.89 -22.14
CA GLU A 73 12.29 -10.53 -21.42
C GLU A 73 13.68 -10.07 -21.92
N ARG A 74 13.77 -9.58 -23.17
CA ARG A 74 15.01 -9.06 -23.77
C ARG A 74 14.81 -7.60 -24.21
N PRO A 75 14.67 -6.66 -23.25
CA PRO A 75 14.19 -5.30 -23.55
C PRO A 75 15.16 -4.52 -24.44
N HIS A 76 16.47 -4.64 -24.23
CA HIS A 76 17.46 -3.92 -25.04
C HIS A 76 17.54 -4.45 -26.47
N TRP A 77 17.45 -5.78 -26.68
CA TRP A 77 17.43 -6.36 -28.03
C TRP A 77 16.17 -5.95 -28.80
N LEU A 78 15.01 -5.95 -28.12
CA LEU A 78 13.76 -5.47 -28.68
C LEU A 78 13.83 -3.98 -29.04
N LEU A 79 14.31 -3.13 -28.12
CA LEU A 79 14.49 -1.69 -28.32
C LEU A 79 15.30 -1.41 -29.58
N ILE A 80 16.48 -2.02 -29.70
CA ILE A 80 17.40 -1.78 -30.82
C ILE A 80 16.80 -2.28 -32.12
N THR A 81 16.10 -3.41 -32.10
CA THR A 81 15.42 -3.93 -33.30
C THR A 81 14.37 -2.95 -33.82
N LEU A 82 13.49 -2.47 -32.94
CA LEU A 82 12.42 -1.57 -33.35
C LEU A 82 12.96 -0.21 -33.80
N LEU A 83 13.97 0.33 -33.11
CA LEU A 83 14.65 1.56 -33.53
C LEU A 83 15.31 1.39 -34.90
N LEU A 84 16.07 0.31 -35.11
CA LEU A 84 16.76 0.06 -36.37
C LEU A 84 15.79 0.01 -37.56
N TRP A 85 14.68 -0.72 -37.43
CA TRP A 85 13.70 -0.81 -38.51
C TRP A 85 12.91 0.49 -38.72
N ASN A 86 12.67 1.23 -37.65
CA ASN A 86 12.08 2.57 -37.72
C ASN A 86 13.00 3.53 -38.48
N ASP A 87 14.27 3.59 -38.10
CA ASP A 87 15.26 4.50 -38.68
C ASP A 87 15.52 4.17 -40.16
N ILE A 88 15.63 2.89 -40.52
CA ILE A 88 15.72 2.47 -41.93
C ILE A 88 14.51 2.98 -42.72
N ALA A 89 13.29 2.82 -42.19
CA ALA A 89 12.09 3.23 -42.90
C ALA A 89 12.00 4.77 -43.05
N LEU A 90 12.42 5.49 -42.01
CA LEU A 90 12.41 6.96 -41.97
C LEU A 90 13.51 7.59 -42.84
N GLU A 91 14.68 6.95 -42.98
CA GLU A 91 15.74 7.45 -43.86
C GLU A 91 15.51 7.07 -45.33
N MET A 92 14.97 5.87 -45.60
CA MET A 92 14.71 5.41 -46.96
C MET A 92 13.59 6.19 -47.66
N MET A 93 12.64 6.73 -46.90
CA MET A 93 11.49 7.45 -47.46
C MET A 93 11.88 8.78 -48.13
N PRO A 94 12.60 9.73 -47.49
CA PRO A 94 13.11 10.93 -48.15
C PRO A 94 14.03 10.63 -49.34
N LEU A 95 14.86 9.59 -49.23
CA LEU A 95 15.74 9.15 -50.32
C LEU A 95 14.93 8.76 -51.57
N LEU A 96 13.86 8.01 -51.38
CA LEU A 96 12.96 7.60 -52.47
C LEU A 96 12.19 8.79 -53.05
N PHE A 97 11.74 9.73 -52.22
CA PHE A 97 11.10 10.96 -52.69
C PHE A 97 12.05 11.82 -53.56
N ASN A 98 13.34 11.85 -53.25
CA ASN A 98 14.33 12.60 -54.03
C ASN A 98 14.55 12.02 -55.44
N MET A 99 14.21 10.74 -55.65
CA MET A 99 14.22 10.13 -56.98
C MET A 99 12.97 10.47 -57.81
N MET A 100 11.86 10.87 -57.16
CA MET A 100 10.57 11.12 -57.81
C MET A 100 10.23 12.60 -57.97
N LEU A 101 10.71 13.46 -57.08
CA LEU A 101 10.37 14.87 -56.99
C LEU A 101 11.62 15.76 -57.09
N ASN A 102 11.40 17.06 -57.30
CA ASN A 102 12.48 18.05 -57.17
C ASN A 102 13.06 18.03 -55.74
N PRO A 103 14.38 18.19 -55.54
CA PRO A 103 15.02 18.04 -54.23
C PRO A 103 14.39 18.88 -53.12
N PHE A 104 14.06 20.15 -53.40
CA PHE A 104 13.40 21.03 -52.45
C PHE A 104 11.98 20.57 -52.08
N VAL A 105 11.21 20.11 -53.07
CA VAL A 105 9.84 19.62 -52.85
C VAL A 105 9.88 18.28 -52.11
N SER A 106 10.85 17.43 -52.43
CA SER A 106 11.08 16.13 -51.77
C SER A 106 11.29 16.30 -50.27
N ILE A 107 12.16 17.23 -49.84
CA ILE A 107 12.44 17.46 -48.42
C ILE A 107 11.19 17.92 -47.68
N VAL A 108 10.45 18.89 -48.23
CA VAL A 108 9.25 19.43 -47.57
C VAL A 108 8.14 18.38 -47.47
N VAL A 109 7.89 17.66 -48.57
CA VAL A 109 6.82 16.64 -48.63
C VAL A 109 7.16 15.43 -47.75
N SER A 110 8.40 14.92 -47.82
CA SER A 110 8.83 13.76 -47.02
C SER A 110 8.79 14.07 -45.52
N THR A 111 9.24 15.26 -45.10
CA THR A 111 9.20 15.69 -43.70
C THR A 111 7.75 15.81 -43.21
N GLY A 112 6.86 16.41 -44.00
CA GLY A 112 5.44 16.54 -43.63
C GLY A 112 4.73 15.19 -43.48
N ILE A 113 4.96 14.27 -44.42
CA ILE A 113 4.38 12.92 -44.37
C ILE A 113 4.94 12.12 -43.18
N THR A 114 6.24 12.21 -42.94
CA THR A 114 6.90 11.55 -41.81
C THR A 114 6.31 12.00 -40.47
N LEU A 115 6.25 13.31 -40.23
CA LEU A 115 5.74 13.85 -38.97
C LEU A 115 4.28 13.45 -38.72
N VAL A 116 3.42 13.54 -39.74
CA VAL A 116 1.99 13.29 -39.57
C VAL A 116 1.68 11.79 -39.53
N PHE A 117 2.12 11.04 -40.54
CA PHE A 117 1.69 9.66 -40.75
C PHE A 117 2.62 8.62 -40.11
N CYS A 118 3.90 8.95 -39.92
CA CYS A 118 4.87 7.98 -39.41
C CYS A 118 5.16 8.18 -37.92
N GLU A 119 4.95 9.38 -37.37
CA GLU A 119 5.20 9.65 -35.96
C GLU A 119 3.92 9.97 -35.19
N MET A 120 3.31 11.12 -35.46
CA MET A 120 2.25 11.67 -34.61
C MET A 120 0.99 10.80 -34.59
N LEU A 121 0.47 10.41 -35.77
CA LEU A 121 -0.79 9.67 -35.87
C LEU A 121 -0.69 8.25 -35.29
N PRO A 122 0.32 7.43 -35.64
CA PRO A 122 0.46 6.09 -35.06
C PRO A 122 0.67 6.10 -33.55
N GLN A 123 1.47 7.05 -33.04
CA GLN A 123 1.68 7.20 -31.60
C GLN A 123 0.37 7.54 -30.89
N ALA A 124 -0.44 8.46 -31.40
CA ALA A 124 -1.70 8.83 -30.76
C ALA A 124 -2.71 7.66 -30.70
N VAL A 125 -2.77 6.83 -31.74
CA VAL A 125 -3.75 5.74 -31.84
C VAL A 125 -3.34 4.55 -30.96
N PHE A 126 -2.06 4.17 -30.95
CA PHE A 126 -1.67 2.90 -30.35
C PHE A 126 -1.63 2.94 -28.82
N ILE A 127 -1.42 4.12 -28.19
CA ILE A 127 -1.36 4.27 -26.72
C ILE A 127 -2.62 3.73 -26.02
N HIS A 128 -3.80 3.97 -26.59
CA HIS A 128 -5.07 3.57 -25.98
C HIS A 128 -5.25 2.04 -25.86
N HIS A 129 -4.59 1.27 -26.73
CA HIS A 129 -4.75 -0.18 -26.81
C HIS A 129 -3.41 -0.91 -26.78
N ALA A 130 -2.41 -0.36 -26.06
CA ALA A 130 -1.03 -0.82 -26.08
C ALA A 130 -0.90 -2.34 -25.87
N LEU A 131 -1.57 -2.92 -24.86
CA LEU A 131 -1.49 -4.36 -24.58
C LEU A 131 -2.05 -5.21 -25.74
N ALA A 132 -3.22 -4.83 -26.28
CA ALA A 132 -3.87 -5.57 -27.35
C ALA A 132 -3.08 -5.47 -28.68
N VAL A 133 -2.60 -4.27 -29.01
CA VAL A 133 -1.82 -4.00 -30.22
C VAL A 133 -0.49 -4.76 -30.18
N VAL A 134 0.27 -4.65 -29.09
CA VAL A 134 1.56 -5.36 -28.95
C VAL A 134 1.36 -6.87 -28.94
N ALA A 135 0.30 -7.38 -28.29
CA ALA A 135 0.00 -8.81 -28.31
C ALA A 135 -0.38 -9.33 -29.70
N PHE A 136 -1.07 -8.52 -30.51
CA PHE A 136 -1.41 -8.86 -31.89
C PHE A 136 -0.19 -8.82 -32.81
N LEU A 137 0.68 -7.80 -32.67
CA LEU A 137 1.91 -7.66 -33.47
C LEU A 137 3.07 -8.52 -32.95
N CYS A 138 2.95 -9.18 -31.79
CA CYS A 138 3.96 -10.04 -31.20
C CYS A 138 4.68 -10.99 -32.21
N PRO A 139 3.99 -11.78 -33.06
CA PRO A 139 4.67 -12.62 -34.04
C PRO A 139 5.45 -11.82 -35.09
N PHE A 140 4.95 -10.65 -35.51
CA PHE A 140 5.65 -9.76 -36.44
C PHE A 140 6.94 -9.21 -35.83
N ILE A 141 6.90 -8.83 -34.54
CA ILE A 141 8.08 -8.35 -33.79
C ILE A 141 9.13 -9.45 -33.68
N GLN A 142 8.73 -10.68 -33.39
CA GLN A 142 9.66 -11.81 -33.28
C GLN A 142 10.39 -12.08 -34.60
N VAL A 143 9.68 -11.98 -35.73
CA VAL A 143 10.30 -12.10 -37.06
C VAL A 143 11.32 -10.98 -37.28
N LEU A 144 10.99 -9.74 -36.92
CA LEU A 144 11.91 -8.60 -37.05
C LEU A 144 13.14 -8.74 -36.17
N MET A 145 12.98 -9.22 -34.93
CA MET A 145 14.09 -9.49 -34.02
C MET A 145 15.01 -10.58 -34.54
N TRP A 146 14.45 -11.62 -35.16
CA TRP A 146 15.25 -12.67 -35.77
C TRP A 146 16.01 -12.15 -37.01
N LEU A 147 15.38 -11.30 -37.81
CA LEU A 147 15.99 -10.70 -39.01
C LEU A 147 17.09 -9.68 -38.67
N SER A 148 16.90 -8.87 -37.62
CA SER A 148 17.88 -7.89 -37.13
C SER A 148 18.93 -8.50 -36.20
N ALA A 149 18.78 -9.76 -35.80
CA ALA A 149 19.65 -10.44 -34.82
C ALA A 149 21.16 -10.27 -35.08
N PRO A 150 21.69 -10.32 -36.32
CA PRO A 150 23.13 -10.18 -36.57
C PRO A 150 23.72 -8.86 -36.07
N ILE A 151 22.91 -7.79 -36.09
CA ILE A 151 23.33 -6.42 -35.74
C ILE A 151 22.79 -6.05 -34.36
N ALA A 152 21.52 -6.36 -34.08
CA ALA A 152 20.84 -5.94 -32.85
C ALA A 152 21.31 -6.72 -31.62
N TRP A 153 21.68 -8.01 -31.76
CA TRP A 153 22.18 -8.81 -30.63
C TRP A 153 23.51 -8.30 -30.04
N PRO A 154 24.56 -8.02 -30.83
CA PRO A 154 25.82 -7.52 -30.26
C PRO A 154 25.67 -6.13 -29.64
N ILE A 155 24.90 -5.23 -30.26
CA ILE A 155 24.63 -3.90 -29.72
C ILE A 155 23.80 -4.00 -28.43
N GLY A 156 22.81 -4.89 -28.39
CA GLY A 156 22.00 -5.15 -27.19
C GLY A 156 22.84 -5.65 -26.03
N LYS A 157 23.74 -6.61 -26.29
CA LYS A 157 24.66 -7.14 -25.28
C LYS A 157 25.67 -6.10 -24.79
N LEU A 158 26.11 -5.21 -25.67
CA LEU A 158 26.97 -4.08 -25.29
C LEU A 158 26.20 -3.10 -24.37
N LEU A 159 24.94 -2.82 -24.69
CA LEU A 159 24.08 -1.97 -23.88
C LEU A 159 23.78 -2.60 -22.51
N ASP A 160 23.53 -3.91 -22.46
CA ASP A 160 23.40 -4.66 -21.21
C ASP A 160 24.64 -4.49 -20.31
N HIS A 161 25.84 -4.55 -20.90
CA HIS A 161 27.10 -4.39 -20.18
C HIS A 161 27.36 -2.96 -19.69
N LEU A 162 26.93 -1.94 -20.45
CA LEU A 162 27.11 -0.53 -20.11
C LEU A 162 26.08 0.00 -19.11
N VAL A 163 24.85 -0.52 -19.18
CA VAL A 163 23.71 -0.06 -18.35
C VAL A 163 23.62 -0.85 -17.03
N GLY A 164 24.22 -2.04 -16.97
CA GLY A 164 24.20 -2.91 -15.80
C GLY A 164 22.91 -3.72 -15.70
N ASP A 165 23.02 -4.98 -15.29
CA ASP A 165 21.87 -5.87 -15.13
C ASP A 165 20.84 -5.24 -14.18
N LYS A 166 19.59 -5.15 -14.65
CA LYS A 166 18.46 -4.84 -13.78
C LYS A 166 18.27 -6.01 -12.82
N GLU A 167 19.02 -6.02 -11.73
CA GLU A 167 18.67 -6.81 -10.55
C GLU A 167 17.21 -6.50 -10.22
N ALA A 168 16.43 -7.56 -10.01
CA ALA A 168 15.04 -7.48 -9.59
C ALA A 168 14.92 -6.38 -8.55
N VAL A 169 14.13 -5.33 -8.86
CA VAL A 169 13.88 -4.22 -7.94
C VAL A 169 13.06 -4.78 -6.79
N PHE A 170 13.75 -5.40 -5.83
CA PHE A 170 13.22 -5.56 -4.50
C PHE A 170 12.99 -4.14 -4.02
N PHE A 171 11.71 -3.72 -3.97
CA PHE A 171 11.32 -2.45 -3.38
C PHE A 171 12.00 -2.38 -2.02
N ARG A 172 13.00 -1.51 -1.88
CA ARG A 172 13.58 -1.26 -0.56
C ARG A 172 12.48 -0.62 0.28
N ARG A 173 12.54 -0.78 1.60
CA ARG A 173 11.50 -0.22 2.50
C ARG A 173 11.27 1.29 2.27
N ARG A 174 12.32 2.02 1.90
CA ARG A 174 12.25 3.44 1.49
C ARG A 174 11.41 3.64 0.22
N ASP A 175 11.62 2.83 -0.81
CA ASP A 175 10.87 2.90 -2.06
C ASP A 175 9.39 2.54 -1.82
N LEU A 176 9.10 1.57 -0.96
CA LEU A 176 7.73 1.21 -0.57
C LEU A 176 7.04 2.37 0.18
N ARG A 177 7.77 3.02 1.10
CA ARG A 177 7.28 4.22 1.80
C ARG A 177 6.98 5.36 0.82
N GLU A 178 7.82 5.54 -0.20
CA GLU A 178 7.65 6.54 -1.24
C GLU A 178 6.40 6.26 -2.08
N VAL A 179 6.19 5.00 -2.48
CA VAL A 179 4.99 4.56 -3.24
C VAL A 179 3.72 4.78 -2.42
N ILE A 180 3.71 4.38 -1.15
CA ILE A 180 2.54 4.56 -0.26
C ILE A 180 2.24 6.04 -0.04
N ARG A 181 3.28 6.87 0.20
CA ARG A 181 3.13 8.32 0.34
C ARG A 181 2.63 8.97 -0.95
N TYR A 182 3.09 8.49 -2.10
CA TYR A 182 2.61 8.99 -3.40
C TYR A 182 1.12 8.72 -3.58
N GLN A 183 0.65 7.50 -3.23
CA GLN A 183 -0.78 7.18 -3.24
C GLN A 183 -1.58 8.10 -2.31
N GLU A 184 -1.10 8.37 -1.09
CA GLU A 184 -1.76 9.30 -0.15
C GLU A 184 -1.97 10.70 -0.77
N VAL A 185 -0.91 11.26 -1.37
CA VAL A 185 -0.96 12.59 -2.01
C VAL A 185 -1.88 12.59 -3.23
N LEU A 186 -1.88 11.52 -4.02
CA LEU A 186 -2.75 11.38 -5.18
C LEU A 186 -4.22 11.32 -4.75
N HIS A 187 -4.56 10.52 -3.72
CA HIS A 187 -5.91 10.46 -3.16
C HIS A 187 -6.36 11.80 -2.60
N GLN A 188 -5.47 12.54 -1.94
CA GLN A 188 -5.80 13.87 -1.42
C GLN A 188 -6.12 14.87 -2.54
N LYS A 189 -5.36 14.83 -3.65
CA LYS A 189 -5.62 15.67 -4.83
C LYS A 189 -6.92 15.30 -5.55
N LEU A 190 -7.21 14.00 -5.67
CA LEU A 190 -8.45 13.50 -6.28
C LEU A 190 -9.67 13.87 -5.43
N ARG A 191 -9.65 13.62 -4.11
CA ARG A 191 -10.73 14.03 -3.20
C ARG A 191 -10.91 15.55 -3.15
N GLY A 192 -9.83 16.32 -3.18
CA GLY A 192 -9.88 17.79 -3.22
C GLY A 192 -10.54 18.36 -4.50
N ARG A 193 -10.54 17.61 -5.60
CA ARG A 193 -11.27 17.96 -6.83
C ARG A 193 -12.75 17.59 -6.74
N VAL A 194 -13.08 16.45 -6.13
CA VAL A 194 -14.47 16.02 -5.93
C VAL A 194 -15.21 16.95 -4.96
N SER A 195 -14.57 17.36 -3.85
CA SER A 195 -15.19 18.27 -2.87
C SER A 195 -15.35 19.72 -3.35
N ARG A 196 -14.75 20.11 -4.49
CA ARG A 196 -14.89 21.48 -5.04
C ARG A 196 -16.00 21.60 -6.09
N SER A 197 -16.64 20.50 -6.47
CA SER A 197 -17.69 20.47 -7.50
C SER A 197 -19.11 20.28 -6.94
N GLU A 198 -19.31 20.05 -5.65
CA GLU A 198 -20.64 19.82 -5.08
C GLU A 198 -21.12 21.00 -4.22
N THR A 199 -21.58 22.05 -4.89
CA THR A 199 -22.65 22.90 -4.38
C THR A 199 -23.86 22.74 -5.29
N GLY A 200 -24.69 21.75 -5.00
CA GLY A 200 -26.00 21.57 -5.61
C GLY A 200 -26.68 20.31 -5.08
N PRO A 201 -27.93 20.36 -4.57
CA PRO A 201 -28.65 19.16 -4.21
C PRO A 201 -29.31 18.58 -5.46
N LEU A 202 -29.01 17.33 -5.81
CA LEU A 202 -30.01 16.28 -6.07
C LEU A 202 -29.33 15.00 -6.55
N SER A 203 -29.83 13.91 -5.97
CA SER A 203 -29.74 12.53 -6.42
C SER A 203 -29.78 12.34 -7.93
N LEU A 204 -28.83 11.57 -8.47
CA LEU A 204 -29.07 10.48 -9.43
C LEU A 204 -27.82 9.61 -9.47
N ARG A 205 -27.95 8.45 -8.84
CA ARG A 205 -27.03 7.33 -8.92
C ARG A 205 -27.16 6.74 -10.32
N ASP A 206 -26.17 6.97 -11.17
CA ASP A 206 -26.04 6.25 -12.43
C ASP A 206 -25.04 5.12 -12.25
N SER A 207 -25.56 3.90 -12.36
CA SER A 207 -24.78 2.69 -12.50
C SER A 207 -24.37 2.56 -13.97
N GLY A 208 -23.07 2.59 -14.24
CA GLY A 208 -22.54 2.29 -15.56
C GLY A 208 -21.02 2.21 -15.56
N ASN A 209 -20.49 1.00 -15.75
CA ASN A 209 -19.08 0.59 -15.86
C ASN A 209 -18.28 0.44 -14.55
N ASP A 210 -18.59 -0.64 -13.80
CA ASP A 210 -17.58 -1.35 -13.01
C ASP A 210 -16.72 -2.22 -13.95
N GLU A 211 -15.70 -1.62 -14.57
CA GLU A 211 -14.52 -2.37 -15.00
C GLU A 211 -13.49 -2.30 -13.88
N GLY A 212 -13.38 -3.38 -13.10
CA GLY A 212 -12.28 -3.64 -12.18
C GLY A 212 -12.11 -2.58 -11.09
N GLY A 213 -13.02 -2.58 -10.10
CA GLY A 213 -12.84 -1.81 -8.87
C GLY A 213 -11.62 -2.29 -8.09
N GLU A 214 -10.45 -1.74 -8.40
CA GLU A 214 -9.39 -1.56 -7.41
C GLU A 214 -9.96 -0.57 -6.40
N GLU A 215 -10.49 -1.08 -5.27
CA GLU A 215 -10.80 -0.23 -4.13
C GLU A 215 -9.48 0.38 -3.66
N ASP A 216 -9.28 1.63 -4.02
CA ASP A 216 -8.17 2.46 -3.58
C ASP A 216 -8.00 2.40 -2.06
N LEU A 217 -6.74 2.29 -1.58
CA LEU A 217 -6.43 2.23 -0.16
C LEU A 217 -7.02 3.44 0.59
N THR A 218 -7.72 3.17 1.68
CA THR A 218 -8.23 4.21 2.56
C THR A 218 -7.10 4.95 3.27
N LYS A 219 -7.35 6.18 3.71
CA LYS A 219 -6.34 6.98 4.44
C LYS A 219 -5.89 6.26 5.71
N GLU A 220 -6.82 5.57 6.36
CA GLU A 220 -6.60 4.77 7.56
C GLU A 220 -5.66 3.58 7.26
N GLU A 221 -5.89 2.86 6.16
CA GLU A 221 -5.02 1.74 5.73
C GLU A 221 -3.61 2.22 5.39
N ILE A 222 -3.48 3.32 4.63
CA ILE A 222 -2.19 3.94 4.30
C ILE A 222 -1.44 4.32 5.58
N THR A 223 -2.13 4.94 6.54
CA THR A 223 -1.54 5.37 7.81
C THR A 223 -1.03 4.17 8.60
N ILE A 224 -1.83 3.10 8.70
CA ILE A 224 -1.42 1.87 9.39
C ILE A 224 -0.19 1.26 8.72
N MET A 225 -0.18 1.14 7.39
CA MET A 225 0.97 0.59 6.66
C MET A 225 2.25 1.39 6.92
N LEU A 226 2.17 2.72 6.89
CA LEU A 226 3.30 3.59 7.18
C LEU A 226 3.78 3.47 8.63
N ASN A 227 2.86 3.34 9.58
CA ASN A 227 3.21 3.16 10.99
C ASN A 227 3.83 1.79 11.25
N VAL A 228 3.37 0.72 10.60
CA VAL A 228 3.99 -0.62 10.68
C VAL A 228 5.41 -0.58 10.12
N LEU A 229 5.63 0.10 8.98
CA LEU A 229 6.98 0.29 8.45
C LEU A 229 7.85 1.06 9.44
N SER A 230 7.31 2.08 10.11
CA SER A 230 8.03 2.86 11.12
C SER A 230 8.33 2.05 12.39
N LEU A 231 7.42 1.17 12.82
CA LEU A 231 7.62 0.27 13.96
C LEU A 231 8.83 -0.66 13.76
N SER A 232 9.13 -1.01 12.52
CA SER A 232 10.31 -1.82 12.19
C SER A 232 11.64 -1.06 12.23
N GLU A 233 11.59 0.28 12.23
CA GLU A 233 12.77 1.16 12.30
C GLU A 233 13.01 1.65 13.73
N ASN A 234 11.94 1.86 14.50
CA ASN A 234 12.00 2.38 15.85
C ASN A 234 12.53 1.34 16.84
N THR A 235 13.28 1.82 17.83
CA THR A 235 13.72 1.02 18.98
C THR A 235 12.72 1.13 20.14
N ALA A 236 12.81 0.24 21.11
CA ALA A 236 12.00 0.28 22.33
C ALA A 236 12.14 1.64 23.05
N LYS A 237 13.32 2.25 23.00
CA LYS A 237 13.59 3.59 23.51
C LYS A 237 12.78 4.66 22.80
N ASP A 238 12.72 4.63 21.47
CA ASP A 238 11.96 5.60 20.67
C ASP A 238 10.45 5.46 20.87
N MET A 239 10.00 4.28 21.29
CA MET A 239 8.59 4.01 21.53
C MET A 239 8.09 4.46 22.91
N LEU A 240 9.00 4.78 23.84
CA LEU A 240 8.64 5.30 25.16
C LEU A 240 8.09 6.71 25.04
N GLN A 241 6.82 6.89 25.41
CA GLN A 241 6.19 8.21 25.45
C GLN A 241 6.34 8.92 26.79
N LEU A 242 6.43 8.15 27.89
CA LEU A 242 6.53 8.64 29.26
C LEU A 242 7.79 8.06 29.90
N GLY A 243 8.56 8.92 30.55
CA GLY A 243 9.68 8.51 31.37
C GLY A 243 9.21 7.94 32.71
N ILE A 244 10.04 7.12 33.34
CA ILE A 244 9.75 6.55 34.67
C ILE A 244 9.49 7.64 35.73
N GLU A 245 10.08 8.82 35.57
CA GLU A 245 9.94 9.97 36.49
C GLU A 245 8.52 10.54 36.53
N ASP A 246 7.78 10.42 35.42
CA ASP A 246 6.40 10.90 35.29
C ASP A 246 5.37 9.83 35.72
N MET A 247 5.84 8.62 36.07
CA MET A 247 4.97 7.49 36.40
C MET A 247 4.68 7.40 37.90
N TYR A 248 3.42 7.12 38.24
CA TYR A 248 3.01 6.90 39.62
C TYR A 248 3.53 5.57 40.17
N CYS A 249 4.44 5.65 41.14
CA CYS A 249 5.13 4.51 41.75
C CYS A 249 4.86 4.43 43.26
N LEU A 250 4.75 3.21 43.78
CA LEU A 250 4.62 2.90 45.20
C LEU A 250 5.72 1.93 45.65
N HIS A 251 6.17 2.09 46.89
CA HIS A 251 7.07 1.14 47.52
C HIS A 251 6.31 -0.11 48.00
N GLU A 252 6.95 -1.28 48.00
CA GLU A 252 6.31 -2.55 48.41
C GLU A 252 5.81 -2.58 49.87
N ASP A 253 6.48 -1.84 50.76
CA ASP A 253 6.08 -1.68 52.18
C ASP A 253 5.05 -0.56 52.41
N THR A 254 4.65 0.20 51.39
CA THR A 254 3.68 1.30 51.58
C THR A 254 2.35 0.72 52.04
N VAL A 255 1.76 1.29 53.09
CA VAL A 255 0.43 0.92 53.56
C VAL A 255 -0.60 1.51 52.61
N ILE A 256 -1.51 0.68 52.10
CA ILE A 256 -2.58 1.12 51.21
C ILE A 256 -3.64 1.79 52.06
N THR A 257 -3.65 3.13 52.07
CA THR A 257 -4.66 3.95 52.73
C THR A 257 -5.81 4.29 51.77
N HIS A 258 -6.95 4.71 52.31
CA HIS A 258 -8.06 5.22 51.49
C HIS A 258 -7.65 6.38 50.58
N GLU A 259 -6.68 7.20 51.00
CA GLU A 259 -6.13 8.28 50.17
C GLU A 259 -5.40 7.74 48.94
N VAL A 260 -4.58 6.70 49.08
CA VAL A 260 -3.90 6.05 47.96
C VAL A 260 -4.92 5.48 46.98
N VAL A 261 -5.93 4.76 47.50
CA VAL A 261 -6.97 4.17 46.65
C VAL A 261 -7.78 5.24 45.92
N ASN A 262 -8.17 6.32 46.62
CA ASN A 262 -8.88 7.44 46.01
C ASN A 262 -8.02 8.17 44.96
N THR A 263 -6.72 8.33 45.21
CA THR A 263 -5.80 8.96 44.24
C THR A 263 -5.71 8.13 42.97
N VAL A 264 -5.53 6.81 43.12
CA VAL A 264 -5.44 5.89 41.97
C VAL A 264 -6.76 5.86 41.19
N ALA A 265 -7.90 5.84 41.89
CA ALA A 265 -9.22 5.84 41.26
C ALA A 265 -9.54 7.16 40.55
N PHE A 266 -9.27 8.31 41.20
CA PHE A 266 -9.56 9.63 40.66
C PHE A 266 -8.66 10.00 39.48
N GLN A 267 -7.38 9.60 39.52
CA GLN A 267 -6.46 9.77 38.40
C GLN A 267 -6.68 8.75 37.28
N GLY A 268 -7.49 7.71 37.52
CA GLY A 268 -7.88 6.74 36.49
C GLY A 268 -6.76 5.80 36.06
N TYR A 269 -5.76 5.56 36.91
CA TYR A 269 -4.68 4.64 36.54
C TYR A 269 -5.21 3.21 36.40
N ASN A 270 -4.80 2.52 35.34
CA ASN A 270 -5.09 1.08 35.16
C ASN A 270 -4.17 0.20 36.02
N PHE A 271 -2.94 0.66 36.24
CA PHE A 271 -1.91 -0.02 37.01
C PHE A 271 -1.05 0.99 37.78
N VAL A 272 -0.44 0.55 38.86
CA VAL A 272 0.50 1.31 39.69
C VAL A 272 1.82 0.56 39.75
N LEU A 273 2.94 1.27 39.62
CA LEU A 273 4.25 0.64 39.59
C LEU A 273 4.77 0.39 40.99
N VAL A 274 5.46 -0.75 41.18
CA VAL A 274 5.97 -1.15 42.48
C VAL A 274 7.48 -1.39 42.42
N TYR A 275 8.19 -0.66 43.28
CA TYR A 275 9.64 -0.78 43.46
C TYR A 275 9.96 -1.37 44.85
N LYS A 276 11.08 -2.09 44.94
CA LYS A 276 11.52 -2.78 46.17
C LYS A 276 12.57 -2.03 46.96
N ASP A 277 13.50 -1.36 46.28
CA ASP A 277 14.61 -0.68 46.95
C ASP A 277 14.25 0.78 47.24
N LYS A 278 14.21 1.16 48.53
CA LYS A 278 13.99 2.56 48.93
C LYS A 278 15.07 3.51 48.43
N LYS A 279 16.28 3.01 48.16
CA LYS A 279 17.40 3.81 47.66
C LYS A 279 17.31 4.06 46.16
N ASP A 280 16.56 3.23 45.43
CA ASP A 280 16.39 3.35 43.98
C ASP A 280 14.90 3.20 43.60
N PRO A 281 14.12 4.31 43.71
CA PRO A 281 12.71 4.31 43.36
C PRO A 281 12.45 4.14 41.85
N THR A 282 13.49 4.26 41.02
CA THR A 282 13.37 4.06 39.57
C THR A 282 13.39 2.58 39.19
N ASN A 283 13.93 1.72 40.06
CA ASN A 283 14.03 0.29 39.81
C ASN A 283 12.71 -0.45 40.09
N VAL A 284 11.76 -0.27 39.17
CA VAL A 284 10.47 -0.95 39.19
C VAL A 284 10.64 -2.43 38.83
N THR A 285 9.90 -3.27 39.57
CA THR A 285 9.95 -4.74 39.39
C THR A 285 8.59 -5.37 39.17
N HIS A 286 7.52 -4.75 39.71
CA HIS A 286 6.16 -5.29 39.62
C HIS A 286 5.17 -4.18 39.27
N ALA A 287 4.00 -4.59 38.78
CA ALA A 287 2.83 -3.75 38.61
C ALA A 287 1.69 -4.24 39.50
N LEU A 288 0.99 -3.30 40.10
CA LEU A 288 -0.23 -3.51 40.87
C LEU A 288 -1.43 -3.09 40.02
N MET A 289 -2.36 -4.01 39.74
CA MET A 289 -3.58 -3.66 39.00
C MET A 289 -4.49 -2.77 39.85
N ALA A 290 -4.90 -1.62 39.32
CA ALA A 290 -5.79 -0.71 40.05
C ALA A 290 -7.14 -1.38 40.39
N LYS A 291 -7.62 -2.32 39.55
CA LYS A 291 -8.81 -3.12 39.83
C LYS A 291 -8.69 -3.95 41.12
N ALA A 292 -7.48 -4.35 41.53
CA ALA A 292 -7.27 -5.05 42.79
C ALA A 292 -7.50 -4.14 44.01
N LEU A 293 -7.27 -2.82 43.86
CA LEU A 293 -7.48 -1.84 44.92
C LEU A 293 -8.96 -1.57 45.20
N ILE A 294 -9.85 -1.82 44.23
CA ILE A 294 -11.30 -1.66 44.41
C ILE A 294 -11.80 -2.53 45.56
N LEU A 295 -11.28 -3.76 45.69
CA LEU A 295 -11.68 -4.67 46.78
C LEU A 295 -11.29 -4.12 48.16
N LEU A 296 -10.27 -3.27 48.23
CA LEU A 296 -9.78 -2.67 49.47
C LEU A 296 -10.59 -1.43 49.90
N THR A 297 -11.46 -0.89 49.03
CA THR A 297 -12.32 0.26 49.39
C THR A 297 -13.37 -0.08 50.45
N PHE A 298 -13.78 -1.34 50.56
CA PHE A 298 -14.84 -1.80 51.49
C PHE A 298 -14.31 -2.32 52.83
N ARG A 299 -13.04 -2.05 53.13
CA ARG A 299 -12.36 -2.56 54.32
C ARG A 299 -12.52 -1.64 55.52
N ASN A 300 -12.42 -2.21 56.73
CA ASN A 300 -12.31 -1.44 57.97
C ASN A 300 -10.91 -0.82 58.12
N GLU A 301 -10.82 0.42 58.61
CA GLU A 301 -9.58 1.20 58.72
C GLU A 301 -8.53 0.64 59.69
N GLU A 302 -8.92 -0.25 60.60
CA GLU A 302 -8.02 -0.85 61.60
C GLU A 302 -6.98 -1.78 60.98
N ASP A 303 -7.24 -2.19 59.75
CA ASP A 303 -6.60 -3.31 59.14
C ASP A 303 -5.48 -2.74 58.24
N LYS A 304 -4.21 -3.07 58.48
CA LYS A 304 -3.06 -2.53 57.73
C LYS A 304 -2.64 -3.51 56.64
N ILE A 305 -2.96 -3.23 55.38
CA ILE A 305 -2.47 -3.98 54.19
C ILE A 305 -1.37 -3.17 53.56
N GLN A 306 -0.24 -3.83 53.30
CA GLN A 306 0.86 -3.26 52.53
C GLN A 306 0.74 -3.66 51.06
N VAL A 307 1.43 -2.93 50.19
CA VAL A 307 1.44 -3.21 48.74
C VAL A 307 1.90 -4.64 48.44
N LYS A 308 2.87 -5.17 49.19
CA LYS A 308 3.34 -6.56 49.06
C LYS A 308 2.31 -7.64 49.45
N ASP A 309 1.28 -7.28 50.22
CA ASP A 309 0.24 -8.22 50.66
C ASP A 309 -0.86 -8.39 49.59
N VAL A 310 -0.81 -7.57 48.53
CA VAL A 310 -1.74 -7.58 47.40
C VAL A 310 -1.08 -8.30 46.21
N PRO A 311 -1.83 -9.00 45.33
CA PRO A 311 -1.26 -9.66 44.16
C PRO A 311 -0.53 -8.67 43.25
N LEU A 312 0.79 -8.79 43.22
CA LEU A 312 1.69 -8.04 42.34
C LEU A 312 1.99 -8.86 41.07
N LEU A 313 1.92 -8.21 39.92
CA LEU A 313 2.26 -8.81 38.63
C LEU A 313 3.73 -8.55 38.30
N PRO A 314 4.55 -9.58 38.04
CA PRO A 314 5.94 -9.39 37.65
C PRO A 314 6.02 -8.70 36.28
N LEU A 315 7.03 -7.85 36.10
CA LEU A 315 7.29 -7.20 34.82
C LEU A 315 8.56 -7.75 34.19
N GLU A 316 8.44 -8.18 32.93
CA GLU A 316 9.58 -8.56 32.11
C GLU A 316 10.42 -7.34 31.72
N ARG A 317 11.71 -7.56 31.45
CA ARG A 317 12.66 -6.51 31.12
C ARG A 317 13.12 -6.62 29.68
N PHE A 318 12.92 -5.56 28.91
CA PHE A 318 13.38 -5.45 27.53
C PHE A 318 14.50 -4.43 27.41
N ASP A 319 15.43 -4.73 26.50
CA ASP A 319 16.54 -3.85 26.18
C ASP A 319 16.05 -2.61 25.43
N CYS A 320 16.64 -1.44 25.69
CA CYS A 320 16.26 -0.20 25.04
C CYS A 320 16.53 -0.20 23.53
N ASP A 321 17.50 -1.00 23.08
CA ASP A 321 17.89 -1.12 21.67
C ASP A 321 17.07 -2.15 20.89
N MET A 322 16.13 -2.84 21.55
CA MET A 322 15.28 -3.86 20.92
C MET A 322 14.36 -3.22 19.87
N PHE A 323 14.21 -3.84 18.70
CA PHE A 323 13.35 -3.30 17.64
C PHE A 323 11.87 -3.37 18.01
N GLY A 324 11.10 -2.36 17.60
CA GLY A 324 9.69 -2.23 17.95
C GLY A 324 8.82 -3.40 17.50
N ILE A 325 9.17 -4.05 16.37
CA ILE A 325 8.46 -5.26 15.90
C ILE A 325 8.67 -6.45 16.83
N ASP A 326 9.89 -6.62 17.36
CA ASP A 326 10.21 -7.70 18.29
C ASP A 326 9.57 -7.44 19.64
N VAL A 327 9.56 -6.18 20.08
CA VAL A 327 8.88 -5.73 21.30
C VAL A 327 7.39 -6.03 21.21
N PHE A 328 6.77 -5.73 20.05
CA PHE A 328 5.37 -6.03 19.79
C PHE A 328 5.06 -7.54 19.85
N ASP A 329 5.88 -8.39 19.22
CA ASP A 329 5.69 -9.85 19.27
C ASP A 329 5.84 -10.39 20.69
N GLN A 330 6.85 -9.93 21.44
CA GLN A 330 7.06 -10.39 22.81
C GLN A 330 5.93 -9.93 23.73
N LEU A 331 5.48 -8.67 23.65
CA LEU A 331 4.36 -8.17 24.46
C LEU A 331 3.06 -8.97 24.28
N GLN A 332 2.80 -9.51 23.08
CA GLN A 332 1.62 -10.37 22.82
C GLN A 332 1.65 -11.70 23.58
N ARG A 333 2.83 -12.16 23.99
CA ARG A 333 3.03 -13.41 24.71
C ARG A 333 3.05 -13.24 26.23
N LEU A 334 3.17 -12.00 26.71
CA LEU A 334 3.27 -11.69 28.13
C LEU A 334 1.90 -11.54 28.79
N SER A 335 1.86 -11.91 30.08
CA SER A 335 0.74 -11.61 30.98
C SER A 335 1.30 -11.07 32.29
N PRO A 336 1.15 -9.77 32.59
CA PRO A 336 0.44 -8.75 31.82
C PRO A 336 1.16 -8.37 30.51
N THR A 337 0.44 -7.81 29.53
CA THR A 337 0.98 -7.39 28.22
C THR A 337 1.76 -6.07 28.32
N MET A 338 2.75 -6.04 29.22
CA MET A 338 3.56 -4.88 29.57
C MET A 338 4.95 -5.31 30.02
N ALA A 339 5.94 -4.48 29.71
CA ALA A 339 7.34 -4.72 30.02
C ALA A 339 8.04 -3.43 30.44
N VAL A 340 9.08 -3.56 31.26
CA VAL A 340 9.96 -2.47 31.65
C VAL A 340 11.07 -2.36 30.63
N ILE A 341 11.32 -1.15 30.13
CA ILE A 341 12.44 -0.87 29.23
C ILE A 341 13.64 -0.45 30.06
N VAL A 342 14.75 -1.16 29.88
CA VAL A 342 16.00 -0.93 30.61
C VAL A 342 17.13 -0.55 29.66
N GLU A 343 17.92 0.43 30.07
CA GLU A 343 19.18 0.79 29.45
C GLU A 343 20.31 0.15 30.27
N ARG A 344 21.09 -0.72 29.63
CA ARG A 344 22.21 -1.42 30.26
C ARG A 344 23.49 -0.65 30.03
N ASP A 345 24.11 -0.19 31.11
CA ASP A 345 25.45 0.41 31.02
C ASP A 345 26.51 -0.71 31.02
N PRO A 346 27.22 -0.93 29.90
CA PRO A 346 28.19 -2.02 29.78
C PRO A 346 29.39 -1.86 30.73
N LEU A 347 29.67 -0.65 31.23
CA LEU A 347 30.82 -0.39 32.10
C LEU A 347 30.50 -0.54 33.59
N ALA A 348 29.27 -0.21 34.01
CA ALA A 348 28.89 -0.18 35.41
C ALA A 348 28.15 -1.44 35.89
N ASN A 349 27.77 -2.34 34.97
CA ASN A 349 26.87 -3.48 35.23
C ASN A 349 25.61 -3.05 36.03
N LYS A 350 25.12 -1.85 35.72
CA LYS A 350 23.93 -1.26 36.29
C LYS A 350 22.88 -1.13 35.19
N GLU A 351 21.67 -1.55 35.51
CA GLU A 351 20.51 -1.36 34.65
C GLU A 351 19.76 -0.11 35.09
N LYS A 352 19.53 0.82 34.16
CA LYS A 352 18.69 1.99 34.39
C LYS A 352 17.33 1.74 33.77
N VAL A 353 16.27 1.83 34.57
CA VAL A 353 14.90 1.76 34.06
C VAL A 353 14.56 3.09 33.37
N LEU A 354 14.15 3.04 32.11
CA LEU A 354 13.74 4.22 31.35
C LEU A 354 12.24 4.48 31.49
N GLY A 355 11.44 3.43 31.52
CA GLY A 355 9.99 3.50 31.57
C GLY A 355 9.36 2.13 31.31
N ILE A 356 8.05 2.14 31.02
CA ILE A 356 7.27 0.93 30.74
C ILE A 356 6.57 1.06 29.42
N LEU A 357 6.51 -0.05 28.69
CA LEU A 357 5.79 -0.16 27.45
C LEU A 357 4.73 -1.25 27.56
N SER A 358 3.50 -0.92 27.19
CA SER A 358 2.41 -1.88 27.09
C SER A 358 2.03 -2.14 25.64
N LEU A 359 1.34 -3.26 25.40
CA LEU A 359 0.79 -3.56 24.08
C LEU A 359 -0.17 -2.45 23.60
N SER A 360 -0.90 -1.81 24.52
CA SER A 360 -1.78 -0.67 24.19
C SER A 360 -0.99 0.48 23.56
N ASN A 361 0.15 0.85 24.16
CA ASN A 361 1.01 1.93 23.65
C ASN A 361 1.53 1.63 22.24
N VAL A 362 1.94 0.37 21.98
CA VAL A 362 2.40 -0.03 20.64
C VAL A 362 1.26 0.01 19.63
N THR A 363 0.07 -0.50 19.99
CA THR A 363 -1.09 -0.47 19.09
C THR A 363 -1.59 0.95 18.80
N GLU A 364 -1.44 1.88 19.74
CA GLU A 364 -1.77 3.28 19.55
C GLU A 364 -0.87 3.94 18.51
N GLN A 365 0.44 3.70 18.60
CA GLN A 365 1.40 4.19 17.60
C GLN A 365 1.09 3.66 16.19
N LEU A 366 0.59 2.43 16.08
CA LEU A 366 0.19 1.85 14.80
C LEU A 366 -1.03 2.53 14.18
N HIS A 367 -1.96 3.04 14.98
CA HIS A 367 -3.22 3.56 14.46
C HIS A 367 -3.27 5.10 14.38
N GLN A 368 -2.38 5.81 15.10
CA GLN A 368 -2.47 7.28 15.31
C GLN A 368 -3.88 7.75 15.73
N THR A 369 -4.72 6.86 16.28
CA THR A 369 -5.90 7.28 17.03
C THR A 369 -5.37 7.91 18.30
N ALA A 370 -5.35 9.23 18.34
CA ALA A 370 -4.94 9.98 19.50
C ALA A 370 -5.57 9.38 20.77
N PHE A 371 -4.75 9.21 21.80
CA PHE A 371 -4.97 8.94 23.23
C PHE A 371 -6.25 9.48 23.89
N LYS A 372 -7.15 10.18 23.20
CA LYS A 372 -8.45 10.57 23.74
C LYS A 372 -9.31 9.38 24.16
N ALA A 373 -9.06 8.17 23.64
CA ALA A 373 -9.89 7.01 23.94
C ALA A 373 -9.76 6.48 25.39
N GLU A 374 -8.64 6.74 26.07
CA GLU A 374 -8.35 6.20 27.40
C GLU A 374 -8.52 7.23 28.53
N MET A 375 -8.67 8.53 28.18
CA MET A 375 -8.93 9.65 29.10
C MET A 375 -10.31 10.32 28.91
N ASP A 376 -11.13 9.91 27.94
CA ASP A 376 -12.45 10.48 27.70
C ASP A 376 -13.56 9.44 28.00
N PRO A 377 -14.39 9.65 29.05
CA PRO A 377 -15.44 8.72 29.44
C PRO A 377 -16.56 8.54 28.38
N GLU A 378 -16.63 9.37 27.34
CA GLU A 378 -17.57 9.20 26.22
C GLU A 378 -16.97 8.51 24.99
N SER A 379 -15.66 8.26 24.99
CA SER A 379 -14.95 7.70 23.85
C SER A 379 -14.91 6.17 23.87
N ARG A 380 -15.03 5.55 22.69
CA ARG A 380 -15.10 4.08 22.55
C ARG A 380 -13.70 3.47 22.59
N SER A 381 -13.58 2.28 23.19
CA SER A 381 -12.31 1.54 23.24
C SER A 381 -11.75 1.31 21.82
N PRO A 382 -10.42 1.48 21.60
CA PRO A 382 -9.78 1.30 20.29
C PRO A 382 -10.08 -0.06 19.64
N MET A 383 -10.15 -1.13 20.45
CA MET A 383 -10.48 -2.48 20.00
C MET A 383 -11.90 -2.59 19.43
N GLN A 384 -12.87 -1.84 19.96
CA GLN A 384 -14.23 -1.81 19.42
C GLN A 384 -14.32 -1.05 18.10
N THR A 385 -13.52 0.00 17.92
CA THR A 385 -13.38 0.72 16.65
C THR A 385 -12.74 -0.18 15.59
N MET A 386 -11.69 -0.91 15.96
CA MET A 386 -11.03 -1.91 15.11
C MET A 386 -11.99 -3.03 14.66
N LEU A 387 -12.68 -3.67 15.60
CA LEU A 387 -13.68 -4.71 15.32
C LEU A 387 -14.82 -4.20 14.42
N ARG A 388 -15.16 -2.92 14.51
CA ARG A 388 -16.15 -2.31 13.61
C ARG A 388 -15.60 -2.06 12.23
N SER A 389 -14.40 -1.50 12.08
CA SER A 389 -13.77 -1.30 10.76
C SER A 389 -13.66 -2.62 10.00
N TRP A 390 -13.35 -3.70 10.70
CA TRP A 390 -13.31 -5.06 10.14
C TRP A 390 -14.70 -5.61 9.87
N LYS A 391 -15.69 -5.33 10.70
CA LYS A 391 -17.10 -5.70 10.42
C LYS A 391 -17.71 -4.90 9.28
N THR A 392 -17.34 -3.63 9.09
CA THR A 392 -17.83 -2.80 7.98
C THR A 392 -17.16 -3.21 6.67
N SER A 393 -15.88 -3.56 6.70
CA SER A 393 -15.15 -4.14 5.56
C SER A 393 -15.64 -5.56 5.25
N ALA A 394 -15.93 -6.37 6.27
CA ALA A 394 -16.57 -7.67 6.06
C ALA A 394 -18.02 -7.57 5.60
N ALA A 395 -18.75 -6.51 6.00
CA ALA A 395 -20.11 -6.25 5.54
C ALA A 395 -20.16 -5.86 4.05
N SER A 396 -19.14 -5.14 3.55
CA SER A 396 -18.99 -4.91 2.11
C SER A 396 -18.68 -6.21 1.35
N MET A 397 -17.89 -7.12 1.94
CA MET A 397 -17.64 -8.46 1.38
C MET A 397 -18.89 -9.37 1.38
N THR A 398 -19.80 -9.25 2.35
CA THR A 398 -21.01 -10.09 2.41
C THR A 398 -22.18 -9.63 1.53
N ASN A 399 -22.07 -8.48 0.86
CA ASN A 399 -23.11 -8.01 -0.08
C ASN A 399 -22.89 -8.48 -1.52
N GLN A 400 -21.88 -9.34 -1.76
CA GLN A 400 -21.84 -10.18 -2.95
C GLN A 400 -22.83 -11.35 -2.78
N ASN A 401 -24.01 -11.20 -3.37
CA ASN A 401 -24.98 -12.28 -3.55
C ASN A 401 -24.33 -13.44 -4.32
N TRP A 402 -23.77 -14.40 -3.59
CA TRP A 402 -23.49 -15.72 -4.14
C TRP A 402 -24.83 -16.43 -4.34
N ILE A 403 -25.35 -16.38 -5.57
CA ILE A 403 -26.44 -17.26 -6.00
C ILE A 403 -25.86 -18.68 -6.05
N ILE A 404 -26.06 -19.44 -4.98
CA ILE A 404 -25.81 -20.88 -4.95
C ILE A 404 -27.03 -21.55 -5.59
N PRO A 405 -26.92 -22.21 -6.75
CA PRO A 405 -28.03 -22.95 -7.33
C PRO A 405 -28.22 -24.26 -6.57
N GLY A 406 -29.39 -24.41 -5.96
CA GLY A 406 -29.93 -25.72 -5.58
C GLY A 406 -29.63 -26.17 -4.17
N HIS A 407 -30.52 -25.84 -3.24
CA HIS A 407 -31.11 -26.86 -2.37
C HIS A 407 -32.46 -26.39 -1.84
N ARG A 408 -33.51 -27.04 -2.36
CA ARG A 408 -34.89 -26.91 -1.91
C ARG A 408 -34.98 -27.48 -0.49
N ARG A 409 -35.10 -26.63 0.55
CA ARG A 409 -35.56 -27.04 1.88
C ARG A 409 -36.80 -26.26 2.28
N GLN A 410 -37.77 -27.04 2.74
CA GLN A 410 -39.16 -26.70 2.97
C GLN A 410 -39.34 -25.57 3.99
N SER A 411 -40.25 -24.67 3.65
CA SER A 411 -40.82 -23.62 4.50
C SER A 411 -41.46 -24.22 5.76
N ARG A 412 -41.01 -23.77 6.94
CA ARG A 412 -41.83 -23.78 8.17
C ARG A 412 -42.49 -22.41 8.34
N PRO A 413 -43.74 -22.32 8.80
CA PRO A 413 -44.46 -21.05 8.91
C PRO A 413 -43.94 -20.20 10.10
N PRO A 414 -44.15 -18.87 10.08
CA PRO A 414 -43.62 -17.96 11.10
C PRO A 414 -44.37 -18.12 12.43
N CYS A 415 -43.62 -18.28 13.52
CA CYS A 415 -44.16 -18.11 14.88
C CYS A 415 -44.40 -16.63 15.17
N ALA A 416 -45.57 -16.32 15.71
CA ALA A 416 -45.99 -14.99 16.16
C ALA A 416 -45.07 -14.41 17.26
N PRO A 417 -44.96 -13.07 17.37
CA PRO A 417 -44.04 -12.43 18.31
C PRO A 417 -44.55 -12.54 19.76
N GLY A 418 -43.74 -13.12 20.64
CA GLY A 418 -43.90 -13.01 22.10
C GLY A 418 -43.48 -11.63 22.61
N PRO A 419 -43.89 -11.23 23.83
CA PRO A 419 -43.85 -9.86 24.28
C PRO A 419 -42.41 -9.38 24.52
N GLN A 420 -42.04 -8.25 23.89
CA GLN A 420 -40.83 -7.52 24.23
C GLN A 420 -40.95 -6.92 25.62
N VAL A 421 -40.19 -7.44 26.57
CA VAL A 421 -39.95 -6.79 27.86
C VAL A 421 -39.00 -5.62 27.62
N ASN A 422 -39.55 -4.40 27.64
CA ASN A 422 -38.81 -3.16 27.53
C ASN A 422 -37.93 -2.94 28.77
N LEU A 423 -36.67 -3.37 28.71
CA LEU A 423 -35.65 -3.20 29.76
C LEU A 423 -35.35 -1.73 30.10
N HIS A 424 -35.74 -0.79 29.23
CA HIS A 424 -35.52 0.65 29.41
C HIS A 424 -36.46 1.32 30.44
N ARG A 425 -37.51 0.62 30.91
CA ARG A 425 -38.48 1.17 31.88
C ARG A 425 -38.25 0.69 33.33
N ALA A 426 -37.40 -0.31 33.55
CA ALA A 426 -37.10 -0.85 34.88
C ALA A 426 -35.93 -0.10 35.57
N VAL A 427 -35.02 0.49 34.80
CA VAL A 427 -33.86 1.22 35.36
C VAL A 427 -34.27 2.59 35.94
N THR A 428 -35.28 3.24 35.35
CA THR A 428 -35.74 4.57 35.80
C THR A 428 -36.65 4.56 37.02
N THR A 429 -37.11 3.38 37.47
CA THR A 429 -37.95 3.24 38.67
C THR A 429 -37.13 2.98 39.95
N VAL A 430 -35.89 2.49 39.82
CA VAL A 430 -34.99 2.25 40.97
C VAL A 430 -34.24 3.54 41.36
N GLU A 431 -33.89 4.40 40.39
CA GLU A 431 -33.24 5.69 40.65
C GLU A 431 -34.11 6.69 41.42
N ARG A 432 -35.44 6.64 41.27
CA ARG A 432 -36.36 7.53 42.00
C ARG A 432 -36.72 7.06 43.41
N ALA A 433 -36.39 5.82 43.78
CA ALA A 433 -36.65 5.30 45.13
C ALA A 433 -35.48 5.55 46.10
N ALA A 434 -34.26 5.79 45.61
CA ALA A 434 -33.08 6.05 46.44
C ALA A 434 -32.93 7.53 46.87
N VAL A 435 -33.56 8.47 46.17
CA VAL A 435 -33.48 9.92 46.48
C VAL A 435 -34.54 10.36 47.51
N ALA A 436 -35.41 9.47 47.98
CA ALA A 436 -36.46 9.77 48.97
C ALA A 436 -36.15 9.24 50.40
N ARG A 437 -34.91 8.84 50.68
CA ARG A 437 -34.43 8.46 52.04
C ARG A 437 -33.02 8.99 52.35
N LEU A 438 -32.77 10.22 51.94
CA LEU A 438 -31.97 11.21 52.69
C LEU A 438 -32.95 12.31 53.11
#